data_AF-A0A9D4QYT9-F1
#
_entry.id   AF-A0A9D4QYT9-F1
#
_cell.length_a   1.000
_cell.length_b   1.000
_cell.length_c   1.000
_cell.angle_alpha   90.00
_cell.angle_beta   90.00
_cell.angle_gamma   90.00
#
_symmetry.space_group_name_H-M   'P 1'
#
loop_
_entity.id
_entity.type
_entity.pdbx_description
1 polymer ?
#
loop_
_entity_poly.entity_id
_entity_poly.type
_entity_poly.pdbx_seq_one_letter_code
_entity_poly.pdbx_strand_id
1 'polypeptide(L)'
;MPEGESDTAIAENFADHFRDKINKIRDALASFEKYTPDHKEVPCFGTFEELTEDEVKKIINHLQTKSCELDALPTRVLKSFLNELLQFVTKLVNLSLSQ
;
A
#
# COMPACT_ATOMS: atom_id res chain seq x y z
N MET A 1 20.86 -44.54 4.78
CA MET A 1 19.44 -44.57 5.18
C MET A 1 19.42 -44.99 6.64
N PRO A 2 18.52 -44.50 7.52
CA PRO A 2 18.38 -45.12 8.83
C PRO A 2 17.97 -46.57 8.57
N GLU A 3 18.87 -47.51 8.86
CA GLU A 3 18.61 -48.93 8.64
C GLU A 3 17.70 -49.42 9.77
N GLY A 4 16.42 -49.68 9.46
CA GLY A 4 15.52 -50.36 10.39
C GLY A 4 14.06 -49.87 10.45
N GLU A 5 13.71 -48.73 9.84
CA GLU A 5 12.33 -48.23 9.84
C GLU A 5 11.61 -48.58 8.53
N SER A 6 10.35 -49.03 8.62
CA SER A 6 9.51 -49.28 7.45
C SER A 6 9.11 -47.97 6.77
N ASP A 7 8.84 -48.01 5.46
CA ASP A 7 8.34 -46.84 4.71
C ASP A 7 7.11 -46.20 5.36
N THR A 8 6.24 -47.03 5.96
CA THR A 8 5.08 -46.58 6.74
C THR A 8 5.50 -45.80 7.98
N ALA A 9 6.50 -46.27 8.74
CA ALA A 9 6.99 -45.56 9.92
C ALA A 9 7.60 -44.20 9.55
N ILE A 10 8.31 -44.12 8.42
CA ILE A 10 8.86 -42.86 7.90
C ILE A 10 7.73 -41.90 7.49
N ALA A 11 6.70 -42.40 6.82
CA ALA A 11 5.55 -41.60 6.40
C ALA A 11 4.75 -41.05 7.60
N GLU A 12 4.53 -41.87 8.63
CA GLU A 12 3.87 -41.43 9.86
C GLU A 12 4.72 -40.41 10.62
N ASN A 13 6.02 -40.62 10.75
CA ASN A 13 6.93 -39.66 11.40
C ASN A 13 6.97 -38.32 10.65
N PHE A 14 6.96 -38.35 9.31
CA PHE A 14 6.80 -37.15 8.50
C PHE A 14 5.47 -36.45 8.80
N ALA A 15 4.35 -37.17 8.79
CA ALA A 15 3.03 -36.61 9.06
C ALA A 15 2.93 -35.98 10.46
N ASP A 16 3.45 -36.67 11.47
CA ASP A 16 3.45 -36.21 12.86
C ASP A 16 4.32 -34.95 13.05
N HIS A 17 5.50 -34.90 12.44
CA HIS A 17 6.35 -33.72 12.47
C HIS A 17 5.62 -32.46 11.96
N PHE A 18 4.86 -32.56 10.87
CA PHE A 18 4.10 -31.42 10.34
C PHE A 18 2.85 -31.12 11.15
N ARG A 19 2.17 -32.14 11.70
CA ARG A 19 1.02 -31.97 12.59
C ARG A 19 1.42 -31.21 13.85
N ASP A 20 2.54 -31.59 14.46
CA ASP A 20 3.11 -30.91 15.62
C ASP A 20 3.50 -29.48 15.32
N LYS A 21 4.10 -29.23 14.16
CA LYS A 21 4.47 -27.87 13.74
C LYS A 21 3.23 -26.98 13.56
N ILE A 22 2.17 -27.51 12.95
CA ILE A 22 0.89 -26.80 12.79
C ILE A 22 0.28 -26.50 14.16
N ASN A 23 0.26 -27.48 15.08
CA ASN A 23 -0.30 -27.30 16.41
C ASN A 23 0.49 -26.24 17.20
N LYS A 24 1.83 -26.28 17.17
CA LYS A 24 2.69 -25.25 17.79
C LYS A 24 2.41 -23.84 17.27
N ILE A 25 2.16 -23.68 15.96
CA ILE A 25 1.80 -22.38 15.38
C ILE A 25 0.43 -21.93 15.88
N ARG A 26 -0.56 -22.84 15.92
CA ARG A 26 -1.92 -22.52 16.40
C ARG A 26 -1.91 -22.13 17.88
N ASP A 27 -1.18 -22.86 18.71
CA ASP A 27 -1.04 -22.57 20.13
C ASP A 27 -0.35 -21.23 20.35
N ALA A 28 0.72 -20.95 19.60
CA ALA A 28 1.38 -19.65 19.62
C ALA A 28 0.41 -18.52 19.23
N LEU A 29 -0.34 -18.66 18.13
CA LEU A 29 -1.31 -17.68 17.68
C LEU A 29 -2.50 -17.49 18.64
N ALA A 30 -2.94 -18.55 19.31
CA ALA A 30 -3.98 -18.48 20.33
C ALA A 30 -3.49 -17.80 21.62
N SER A 31 -2.19 -17.90 21.92
CA SER A 31 -1.56 -17.23 23.06
C SER A 31 -1.31 -15.74 22.85
N PHE A 32 -1.32 -15.26 21.60
CA PHE A 32 -1.32 -13.83 21.35
C PHE A 32 -2.65 -13.26 21.86
N GLU A 33 -2.57 -12.30 22.77
CA GLU A 33 -3.69 -11.41 23.02
C GLU A 33 -4.14 -10.88 21.66
N LYS A 34 -5.41 -11.11 21.32
CA LYS A 34 -5.99 -10.51 20.13
C LYS A 34 -5.73 -9.03 20.25
N TYR A 35 -4.89 -8.48 19.38
CA TYR A 35 -4.77 -7.05 19.22
C TYR A 35 -6.16 -6.55 18.84
N THR A 36 -6.90 -6.08 19.83
CA THR A 36 -8.02 -5.18 19.60
C THR A 36 -7.35 -3.86 19.29
N PRO A 37 -7.40 -3.38 18.04
CA PRO A 37 -6.96 -2.02 17.76
C PRO A 37 -7.66 -1.14 18.78
N ASP A 38 -6.91 -0.29 19.47
CA ASP A 38 -7.50 0.80 20.23
C ASP A 38 -8.49 1.46 19.27
N HIS A 39 -9.80 1.42 19.59
CA HIS A 39 -10.88 1.94 18.75
C HIS A 39 -10.82 3.47 18.72
N LYS A 40 -9.62 4.05 18.57
CA LYS A 40 -9.48 5.41 18.09
C LYS A 40 -10.17 5.45 16.75
N GLU A 41 -11.18 6.28 16.66
CA GLU A 41 -11.82 6.61 15.39
C GLU A 41 -10.72 7.02 14.42
N VAL A 42 -10.37 6.11 13.50
CA VAL A 42 -9.43 6.42 12.44
C VAL A 42 -10.17 7.38 11.51
N PRO A 43 -9.61 8.56 11.21
CA PRO A 43 -10.23 9.48 10.28
C PRO A 43 -10.59 8.76 8.99
N CYS A 44 -11.83 8.94 8.52
CA CYS A 44 -12.27 8.37 7.26
C CYS A 44 -11.38 8.89 6.14
N PHE A 45 -10.69 8.00 5.44
CA PHE A 45 -9.92 8.32 4.25
C PHE A 45 -10.87 8.45 3.04
N GLY A 46 -11.79 9.40 3.12
CA GLY A 46 -12.83 9.61 2.10
C GLY A 46 -13.08 11.09 1.77
N THR A 47 -12.42 12.00 2.48
CA THR A 47 -12.54 13.44 2.23
C THR A 47 -11.15 14.06 2.25
N PHE A 48 -10.85 14.83 1.23
CA PHE A 48 -9.59 15.58 1.11
C PHE A 48 -9.91 17.07 1.16
N GLU A 49 -9.02 17.84 1.78
CA GLU A 49 -9.10 19.30 1.72
C GLU A 49 -8.78 19.79 0.31
N GLU A 50 -9.49 20.82 -0.15
CA GLU A 50 -9.20 21.46 -1.42
C GLU A 50 -7.84 22.17 -1.36
N LEU A 51 -7.03 21.95 -2.40
CA LEU A 51 -5.76 22.65 -2.56
C LEU A 51 -5.97 24.03 -3.18
N THR A 52 -5.17 24.98 -2.72
CA THR A 52 -5.04 26.31 -3.30
C THR A 52 -4.10 26.32 -4.51
N GLU A 53 -4.24 27.34 -5.36
CA GLU A 53 -3.34 27.53 -6.50
C GLU A 53 -1.87 27.65 -6.08
N ASP A 54 -1.58 28.31 -4.95
CA ASP A 54 -0.21 28.44 -4.45
C ASP A 54 0.40 27.10 -4.00
N GLU A 55 -0.40 26.23 -3.39
CA GLU A 55 0.04 24.89 -3.01
C GLU A 55 0.30 24.03 -4.23
N VAL A 56 -0.62 24.03 -5.20
CA VAL A 56 -0.46 23.30 -6.47
C VAL A 56 0.75 23.83 -7.24
N LYS A 57 0.96 25.14 -7.27
CA LYS A 57 2.15 25.77 -7.87
C LYS A 57 3.44 25.30 -7.21
N LYS A 58 3.48 25.26 -5.88
CA LYS A 58 4.63 24.72 -5.13
C LYS A 58 4.88 23.27 -5.50
N ILE A 59 3.85 22.43 -5.52
CA ILE A 59 3.97 21.01 -5.88
C ILE A 59 4.54 20.87 -7.30
N ILE A 60 3.95 21.54 -8.29
CA ILE A 60 4.39 21.46 -9.69
C ILE A 60 5.85 21.91 -9.85
N ASN A 61 6.27 22.96 -9.15
CA ASN A 61 7.66 23.43 -9.20
C ASN A 61 8.66 22.38 -8.66
N HIS A 62 8.26 21.61 -7.64
CA HIS A 62 9.10 20.56 -7.06
C HIS A 62 9.06 19.24 -7.84
N LEU A 63 8.11 19.04 -8.76
CA LEU A 63 8.06 17.83 -9.59
C LEU A 63 9.36 17.68 -10.38
N GLN A 64 9.87 16.46 -10.49
CA GLN A 64 10.96 16.17 -11.42
C GLN A 64 10.44 16.37 -12.85
N THR A 65 11.27 16.95 -13.71
CA THR A 65 10.93 17.12 -15.13
C THR A 65 11.07 15.77 -15.84
N LYS A 66 10.10 14.89 -15.63
CA LYS A 66 10.00 13.57 -16.23
C LYS A 66 8.80 13.55 -17.19
N SER A 67 8.83 12.63 -18.14
CA SER A 67 7.67 12.32 -18.94
C SER A 67 7.74 10.88 -19.45
N CYS A 68 6.58 10.27 -19.71
CA CYS A 68 6.43 8.99 -20.38
C CYS A 68 5.48 9.11 -21.57
N GLU A 69 5.49 8.11 -22.45
CA GLU A 69 4.66 8.10 -23.68
C GLU A 69 3.14 8.17 -23.41
N LEU A 70 2.70 7.79 -22.21
CA LEU A 70 1.30 7.79 -21.81
C LEU A 70 0.86 9.11 -21.14
N ASP A 71 1.77 10.06 -20.91
CA ASP A 71 1.41 11.34 -20.29
C ASP A 71 0.55 12.17 -21.24
N ALA A 72 -0.65 12.54 -20.79
CA ALA A 72 -1.50 13.49 -21.52
C ALA A 72 -0.86 14.90 -21.60
N LEU A 73 -0.04 15.26 -20.60
CA LEU A 73 0.70 16.52 -20.56
C LEU A 73 2.07 16.30 -19.90
N PRO A 74 3.17 16.34 -20.67
CA PRO A 74 4.52 16.25 -20.12
C PRO A 74 4.79 17.34 -19.07
N THR A 75 5.41 16.98 -17.94
CA THR A 75 5.68 17.93 -16.84
C THR A 75 6.49 19.15 -17.29
N ARG A 76 7.38 18.98 -18.27
CA ARG A 76 8.14 20.11 -18.85
C ARG A 76 7.22 21.17 -19.46
N VAL A 77 6.20 20.75 -20.22
CA VAL A 77 5.24 21.64 -20.87
C VAL A 77 4.37 22.32 -19.81
N LEU A 78 3.89 21.55 -18.83
CA LEU A 78 3.14 22.10 -17.70
C LEU A 78 3.90 23.22 -17.00
N LYS A 79 5.19 23.03 -16.72
CA LYS A 79 6.03 24.07 -16.09
C LYS A 79 6.20 25.31 -16.96
N SER A 80 6.30 25.15 -18.29
CA SER A 80 6.45 26.27 -19.22
C SER A 80 5.20 27.17 -19.31
N PHE A 81 4.02 26.63 -19.04
CA PHE A 81 2.73 27.34 -19.06
C PHE A 81 2.07 27.34 -17.68
N LEU A 82 2.88 27.30 -16.62
CA LEU A 82 2.37 27.08 -15.27
C LEU A 82 1.38 28.17 -14.86
N ASN A 83 1.68 29.44 -15.14
CA ASN A 83 0.82 30.54 -14.71
C ASN A 83 -0.54 30.52 -15.44
N GLU A 84 -0.56 30.15 -16.71
CA GLU A 84 -1.76 30.07 -17.54
C GLU A 84 -2.61 28.84 -17.20
N LEU A 85 -1.97 27.73 -16.82
CA LEU A 85 -2.63 26.47 -16.51
C LEU A 85 -2.95 26.29 -15.03
N LEU A 86 -2.43 27.14 -14.14
CA LEU A 86 -2.48 26.92 -12.70
C LEU A 86 -3.91 26.75 -12.18
N GLN A 87 -4.80 27.67 -12.54
CA GLN A 87 -6.20 27.63 -12.15
C GLN A 87 -6.88 26.34 -12.65
N PHE A 88 -6.63 25.98 -13.90
CA PHE A 88 -7.21 24.79 -14.51
C PHE A 88 -6.73 23.50 -13.82
N VAL A 89 -5.42 23.38 -13.60
CA VAL A 89 -4.82 22.21 -12.95
C VAL A 89 -5.25 22.10 -11.50
N THR A 90 -5.33 23.21 -10.78
CA THR A 90 -5.84 23.24 -9.39
C THR A 90 -7.26 22.72 -9.31
N LYS A 91 -8.14 23.20 -10.20
CA LYS A 91 -9.51 22.71 -10.30
C LYS A 91 -9.57 21.21 -10.64
N LEU A 92 -8.74 20.75 -11.57
CA LEU A 92 -8.67 19.35 -11.95
C LEU A 92 -8.25 18.45 -10.78
N VAL A 93 -7.23 18.87 -10.02
CA VAL A 93 -6.76 18.14 -8.83
C VAL A 93 -7.85 18.04 -7.77
N ASN A 94 -8.49 19.15 -7.41
CA ASN A 94 -9.55 19.15 -6.39
C ASN A 94 -10.76 18.30 -6.81
N LEU A 95 -11.15 18.37 -8.09
CA LEU A 95 -12.19 17.50 -8.64
C LEU A 95 -11.82 16.02 -8.51
N SER A 96 -10.56 15.65 -8.80
CA SER A 96 -10.08 14.27 -8.70
C SER A 96 -10.05 13.76 -7.26
N LEU A 97 -9.82 14.64 -6.30
CA LEU A 97 -9.81 14.33 -4.87
C LEU A 97 -11.21 14.32 -4.24
N SER A 98 -12.21 14.91 -4.91
CA SER A 98 -13.60 14.94 -4.44
C SER A 98 -14.46 13.74 -4.90
N GLN A 99 -13.89 12.81 -5.69
CA GLN A 99 -14.60 11.65 -6.24
C GLN A 99 -14.35 10.35 -5.47
#